data_AF-A0A7R8X932-F1
#
_entry.id   AF-A0A7R8X932-F1
#
_cell.length_a   1.000
_cell.length_b   1.000
_cell.length_c   1.000
_cell.angle_alpha   90.00
_cell.angle_beta   90.00
_cell.angle_gamma   90.00
#
_symmetry.space_group_name_H-M   'P 1'
#
loop_
_entity.id
_entity.type
_entity.pdbx_description
1 polymer ?
#
loop_
_entity_poly.entity_id
_entity_poly.type
_entity_poly.pdbx_seq_one_letter_code
_entity_poly.pdbx_strand_id
1 'polypeptide(L)'
;MGNWANKYYLDPLHTPDHRSPPTFDSAYGFPNGRKARVMVATEEEMKSAKIPLEDRDYCAHYLIKYKACKAKNWPWAVKCKHEKHEWDYCEYEE
;
A
#
# COMPACT_ATOMS: atom_id res chain seq x y z
N MET A 1 15.11 -13.30 -5.45
CA MET A 1 16.50 -12.97 -5.82
C MET A 1 16.46 -11.75 -6.71
N GLY A 2 17.04 -10.63 -6.27
CA GLY A 2 16.93 -9.36 -6.98
C GLY A 2 17.84 -9.28 -8.21
N ASN A 3 17.54 -8.34 -9.11
CA ASN A 3 18.30 -8.10 -10.34
C ASN A 3 19.64 -7.34 -10.12
N TRP A 4 20.29 -7.55 -8.98
CA TRP A 4 21.45 -6.76 -8.54
C TRP A 4 22.69 -6.99 -9.41
N ALA A 5 22.89 -8.23 -9.88
CA ALA A 5 24.04 -8.56 -10.72
C ALA A 5 23.99 -7.81 -12.06
N ASN A 6 22.80 -7.66 -12.66
CA ASN A 6 22.66 -6.87 -13.88
C ASN A 6 22.87 -5.38 -13.62
N LYS A 7 22.32 -4.86 -12.51
CA LYS A 7 22.50 -3.45 -12.14
C LYS A 7 23.97 -3.04 -11.98
N TYR A 8 24.80 -3.90 -11.40
CA TYR A 8 26.18 -3.54 -11.06
C TYR A 8 27.22 -4.07 -12.05
N TYR A 9 27.00 -5.21 -12.70
CA TYR A 9 28.06 -5.91 -13.46
C TYR A 9 27.73 -6.19 -14.92
N LEU A 10 26.50 -6.57 -15.25
CA LEU A 10 26.18 -7.02 -16.61
C LEU A 10 25.70 -5.88 -17.50
N ASP A 11 24.63 -5.17 -17.10
CA ASP A 11 23.98 -4.14 -17.92
C ASP A 11 23.49 -2.95 -17.07
N PRO A 12 24.42 -2.12 -16.55
CA PRO A 12 24.06 -0.98 -15.69
C PRO A 12 23.27 0.11 -16.42
N LEU A 13 23.39 0.22 -17.75
CA LEU A 13 22.75 1.29 -18.54
C LEU A 13 21.24 1.07 -18.73
N HIS A 14 20.81 -0.18 -18.84
CA HIS A 14 19.42 -0.55 -19.11
C HIS A 14 18.65 -0.94 -17.85
N THR A 15 19.37 -1.21 -16.75
CA THR A 15 18.74 -1.63 -15.49
C THR A 15 18.30 -0.41 -14.69
N PRO A 16 17.00 -0.26 -14.36
CA PRO A 16 16.53 0.89 -13.58
C PRO A 16 17.06 0.88 -12.14
N ASP A 17 17.24 2.05 -11.56
CA ASP A 17 17.61 2.19 -10.14
C ASP A 17 16.36 2.21 -9.24
N HIS A 18 16.42 1.48 -8.13
CA HIS A 18 15.31 1.32 -7.17
C HIS A 18 15.06 2.54 -6.28
N ARG A 19 16.04 3.44 -6.18
CA ARG A 19 16.00 4.65 -5.32
C ARG A 19 15.55 5.86 -6.10
N SER A 20 15.77 5.87 -7.41
CA SER A 20 15.30 6.94 -8.27
C SER A 20 13.81 6.77 -8.56
N PRO A 21 13.04 7.86 -8.64
CA PRO A 21 11.68 7.81 -9.15
C PRO A 21 11.67 7.31 -10.61
N PRO A 22 10.50 6.90 -11.14
CA PRO A 22 10.39 6.47 -12.53
C PRO A 22 10.80 7.60 -13.49
N THR A 23 11.68 7.29 -14.44
CA THR A 23 12.20 8.25 -15.43
C THR A 23 11.16 8.58 -16.52
N PHE A 24 10.26 7.65 -16.81
CA PHE A 24 9.23 7.81 -17.84
C PHE A 24 7.94 8.36 -17.23
N ASP A 25 7.18 9.11 -18.04
CA ASP A 25 5.86 9.59 -17.64
C ASP A 25 4.90 8.43 -17.39
N SER A 26 4.11 8.54 -16.33
CA SER A 26 3.08 7.60 -15.92
C SER A 26 1.99 7.36 -16.97
N ALA A 27 1.79 8.29 -17.91
CA ALA A 27 0.82 8.18 -19.00
C ALA A 27 1.40 7.56 -20.29
N TYR A 28 2.72 7.38 -20.37
CA TYR A 28 3.37 6.86 -21.57
C TYR A 28 2.92 5.40 -21.85
N GLY A 29 2.34 5.16 -23.03
CA GLY A 29 1.82 3.85 -23.42
C GLY A 29 0.35 3.58 -23.05
N PHE A 30 -0.35 4.53 -22.42
CA PHE A 30 -1.77 4.42 -22.10
C PHE A 30 -2.61 5.35 -23.00
N PRO A 31 -3.10 4.89 -24.16
CA PRO A 31 -3.77 5.74 -25.15
C PRO A 31 -5.07 6.40 -24.63
N ASN A 32 -5.77 5.75 -23.71
CA ASN A 32 -7.00 6.24 -23.10
C ASN A 32 -6.80 6.79 -21.67
N GLY A 33 -5.55 6.99 -21.26
CA GLY A 33 -5.18 7.40 -19.91
C GLY A 33 -5.21 6.26 -18.87
N ARG A 34 -4.48 6.45 -17.77
CA ARG A 34 -4.44 5.53 -16.62
C ARG A 34 -5.53 5.90 -15.62
N LYS A 35 -6.28 4.91 -15.13
CA LYS A 35 -7.23 5.12 -14.02
C LYS A 35 -6.48 5.48 -12.74
N ALA A 36 -6.84 6.60 -12.10
CA ALA A 36 -6.31 7.00 -10.81
C ALA A 36 -6.78 6.06 -9.69
N ARG A 37 -5.93 5.83 -8.69
CA ARG A 37 -6.33 5.15 -7.44
C ARG A 37 -7.26 6.07 -6.65
N VAL A 38 -8.26 5.49 -6.00
CA VAL A 38 -9.26 6.23 -5.22
C VAL A 38 -8.97 6.00 -3.74
N MET A 39 -8.73 7.09 -2.99
CA MET A 39 -8.67 7.05 -1.53
C MET A 39 -10.09 6.96 -0.97
N VAL A 40 -10.38 5.89 -0.23
CA VAL A 40 -11.71 5.69 0.40
C VAL A 40 -11.78 6.34 1.79
N ALA A 41 -10.70 6.28 2.57
CA ALA A 41 -10.64 6.90 3.90
C ALA A 41 -10.34 8.40 3.80
N THR A 42 -11.06 9.20 4.61
CA THR A 42 -10.77 10.63 4.73
C THR A 42 -9.58 10.88 5.67
N GLU A 43 -8.90 12.02 5.50
CA GLU A 43 -7.74 12.35 6.36
C GLU A 43 -8.14 12.53 7.83
N GLU A 44 -9.34 13.07 8.09
CA GLU A 44 -9.89 13.25 9.43
C GLU A 44 -10.16 11.92 10.13
N GLU A 45 -10.68 10.93 9.41
CA GLU A 45 -10.88 9.57 9.92
C GLU A 45 -9.54 8.91 10.28
N MET A 46 -8.51 9.05 9.42
CA MET A 46 -7.17 8.50 9.71
C MET A 46 -6.50 9.17 10.92
N LYS A 47 -6.69 10.49 11.08
CA LYS A 47 -6.20 11.24 12.25
C LYS A 47 -6.92 10.80 13.53
N SER A 48 -8.24 10.68 13.50
CA SER A 48 -9.04 10.26 14.67
C SER A 48 -8.72 8.83 15.10
N ALA A 49 -8.46 7.92 14.14
CA ALA A 49 -8.04 6.55 14.39
C ALA A 49 -6.56 6.40 14.81
N LYS A 50 -5.82 7.52 14.94
CA LYS A 50 -4.40 7.57 15.32
C LYS A 50 -3.54 6.59 14.53
N ILE A 51 -3.64 6.66 13.20
CA ILE A 51 -2.84 5.84 12.28
C ILE A 51 -1.46 6.51 12.08
N PRO A 52 -0.35 5.75 12.20
CA PRO A 52 1.00 6.27 11.91
C PRO A 52 1.10 6.68 10.44
N LEU A 53 2.06 7.54 10.10
CA LEU A 53 2.17 8.07 8.72
C LEU A 53 2.48 7.00 7.68
N GLU A 54 3.17 5.93 8.10
CA GLU A 54 3.55 4.81 7.22
C GLU A 54 2.33 4.01 6.75
N ASP A 55 1.33 3.84 7.62
CA ASP A 55 0.10 3.07 7.35
C ASP A 55 -1.06 3.95 6.80
N ARG A 56 -0.74 5.13 6.21
CA ARG A 56 -1.74 6.04 5.59
C ARG A 56 -1.76 5.89 4.07
N ASP A 57 -1.90 4.66 3.66
CA ASP A 57 -1.92 4.18 2.29
C ASP A 57 -3.37 4.09 1.75
N TYR A 58 -3.55 3.56 0.54
CA TYR A 58 -4.90 3.44 -0.06
C TYR A 58 -5.78 2.40 0.67
N CYS A 59 -5.18 1.45 1.41
CA CYS A 59 -5.85 0.40 2.18
C CYS A 59 -6.17 0.79 3.63
N ALA A 60 -5.83 2.00 4.08
CA ALA A 60 -6.07 2.48 5.46
C ALA A 60 -7.52 2.32 5.97
N HIS A 61 -8.50 2.31 5.07
CA HIS A 61 -9.91 2.07 5.41
C HIS A 61 -10.17 0.67 6.02
N TYR A 62 -9.43 -0.36 5.61
CA TYR A 62 -9.50 -1.69 6.23
C TYR A 62 -8.81 -1.70 7.60
N LEU A 63 -7.70 -1.00 7.75
CA LEU A 63 -7.00 -0.87 9.02
C LEU A 63 -7.86 -0.18 10.10
N ILE A 64 -8.65 0.83 9.71
CA ILE A 64 -9.67 1.45 10.60
C ILE A 64 -10.69 0.41 11.07
N LYS A 65 -11.23 -0.42 10.16
CA LYS A 65 -12.20 -1.48 10.50
C LYS A 65 -11.59 -2.51 11.47
N TYR A 66 -10.35 -2.94 11.21
CA TYR A 66 -9.64 -3.87 12.07
C TYR A 66 -9.42 -3.30 13.48
N LYS A 67 -8.96 -2.05 13.59
CA LYS A 67 -8.81 -1.35 14.89
C LYS A 67 -10.14 -1.22 15.62
N ALA A 68 -11.22 -0.90 14.91
CA ALA A 68 -12.55 -0.83 15.48
C ALA A 68 -13.04 -2.19 16.01
N CYS A 69 -12.82 -3.29 15.27
CA CYS A 69 -13.15 -4.63 15.74
C CYS A 69 -12.35 -5.00 17.00
N LYS A 70 -11.04 -4.72 17.00
CA LYS A 70 -10.15 -5.01 18.11
C LYS A 70 -10.56 -4.27 19.39
N ALA A 71 -10.98 -3.02 19.28
CA ALA A 71 -11.46 -2.22 20.42
C ALA A 71 -12.77 -2.78 20.99
N LYS A 72 -13.70 -3.23 20.14
CA LYS A 72 -15.00 -3.77 20.57
C LYS A 72 -14.89 -5.14 21.23
N ASN A 73 -14.00 -5.99 20.73
CA ASN A 73 -13.90 -7.40 21.15
C ASN A 73 -12.79 -7.66 22.17
N TRP A 74 -12.14 -6.63 22.72
CA TRP A 74 -11.10 -6.79 23.73
C TRP A 74 -11.66 -7.46 25.00
N PRO A 75 -11.01 -8.50 25.59
CA PRO A 75 -9.66 -9.04 25.31
C PRO A 75 -9.59 -10.10 24.19
N TRP A 76 -10.71 -10.51 23.62
CA TRP A 76 -10.83 -11.63 22.68
C TRP A 76 -10.62 -11.18 21.22
N ALA A 77 -9.50 -10.49 20.97
CA ALA A 77 -9.15 -9.95 19.64
C ALA A 77 -9.02 -11.02 18.54
N VAL A 78 -8.93 -12.30 18.91
CA VAL A 78 -8.87 -13.45 17.99
C VAL A 78 -10.11 -13.57 17.10
N LYS A 79 -11.25 -12.95 17.48
CA LYS A 79 -12.46 -12.93 16.66
C LYS A 79 -12.33 -12.02 15.42
N CYS A 80 -11.38 -11.09 15.39
CA CYS A 80 -11.19 -10.11 14.32
C CYS A 80 -10.24 -10.58 13.19
N LYS A 81 -10.18 -11.89 12.93
CA LYS A 81 -9.26 -12.46 11.92
C LYS A 81 -9.68 -12.09 10.50
N HIS A 82 -10.99 -11.95 10.26
CA HIS A 82 -11.51 -11.65 8.93
C HIS A 82 -11.09 -10.24 8.49
N GLU A 83 -11.30 -9.25 9.34
CA GLU A 83 -10.93 -7.85 9.10
C GLU A 83 -9.41 -7.69 8.96
N LYS A 84 -8.64 -8.47 9.73
CA LYS A 84 -7.19 -8.52 9.56
C LYS A 84 -6.80 -9.05 8.18
N HIS A 85 -7.41 -10.15 7.74
CA HIS A 85 -7.12 -10.73 6.44
C HIS A 85 -7.56 -9.82 5.29
N GLU A 86 -8.66 -9.09 5.41
CA GLU A 86 -9.06 -8.09 4.41
C GLU A 86 -8.01 -6.98 4.26
N TRP A 87 -7.47 -6.49 5.37
CA TRP A 87 -6.38 -5.52 5.35
C TRP A 87 -5.10 -6.11 4.74
N ASP A 88 -4.65 -7.28 5.22
CA ASP A 88 -3.45 -7.96 4.71
C ASP A 88 -3.56 -8.27 3.20
N TYR A 89 -4.77 -8.58 2.71
CA TYR A 89 -5.05 -8.82 1.29
C TYR A 89 -4.95 -7.53 0.46
N CYS A 90 -5.49 -6.42 0.96
CA CYS A 90 -5.41 -5.14 0.27
C CYS A 90 -3.95 -4.66 0.13
N GLU A 91 -3.15 -4.77 1.20
CA GLU A 91 -1.71 -4.46 1.19
C GLU A 91 -0.93 -5.32 0.20
N TYR A 92 -1.38 -6.57 -0.02
CA TYR A 92 -0.76 -7.46 -1.00
C TYR A 92 -1.12 -7.09 -2.45
N GLU A 93 -2.34 -6.58 -2.69
CA GLU A 93 -2.77 -6.09 -4.01
C GLU A 93 -2.29 -4.66 -4.32
N GLU A 94 -1.68 -3.97 -3.35
CA GLU A 94 -1.19 -2.60 -3.52
C GLU A 94 0.02 -2.48 -4.45
#